data_AF-A0A836ZEF6-F1
#
_entry.id   AF-A0A836ZEF6-F1
#
_cell.length_a   1.000
_cell.length_b   1.000
_cell.length_c   1.000
_cell.angle_alpha   90.00
_cell.angle_beta   90.00
_cell.angle_gamma   90.00
#
_symmetry.space_group_name_H-M   'P 1'
#
loop_
_entity.id
_entity.type
_entity.pdbx_description
1 polymer ?
#
loop_
_entity_poly.entity_id
_entity_poly.type
_entity_poly.pdbx_seq_one_letter_code
_entity_poly.pdbx_strand_id
1 'polypeptide(L)'
;MKIVIAPDSFKESLSAEKCCQAIKAGFSTLFPDANYICLPIADGGEGTVDAMVAATGGNIVTLEVCGPMGEKVNAFYGLTGDGKTAVIEMAAASGLMLVAPEKRNPLLASSFGTGELIRHALDNGIRHIILGIGGSATVDGGMGMAQALGVRFLDADGQVLVANGGNLARVASIEMDECDPRLANCHIEVACDVDNPLVGARGAAAVFGPQKGATPEMVEELEQGLQNYARVLQQQTEINVCQMAGGGAAGGMGIAAAVFLNADIKPGIEIVLNAVNLAQAVQGAALVITGEGRIDSQTAGGKAPLGVASVAKQFNVPVIGIAGVLGDGVEVVHQYGIDAVFSILPRLAPLAEVLASGETNLFNSARNIACAIKIGQGIKN
;
A
#
# COMPACT_ATOMS: atom_id res chain seq x y z
N MET A 1 -22.70 6.17 23.03
CA MET A 1 -22.42 6.65 21.65
C MET A 1 -21.31 5.79 21.07
N LYS A 2 -21.45 5.25 19.86
CA LYS A 2 -20.40 4.46 19.20
C LYS A 2 -19.66 5.35 18.20
N ILE A 3 -18.33 5.47 18.31
CA ILE A 3 -17.49 6.30 17.45
C ILE A 3 -16.41 5.42 16.83
N VAL A 4 -16.36 5.38 15.50
CA VAL A 4 -15.30 4.69 14.76
C VAL A 4 -14.25 5.72 14.35
N ILE A 5 -12.99 5.43 14.65
CA ILE A 5 -11.83 6.27 14.33
C ILE A 5 -10.96 5.47 13.36
N ALA A 6 -10.96 5.84 12.09
CA ALA A 6 -10.23 5.18 11.02
C ALA A 6 -9.41 6.17 10.18
N PRO A 7 -8.32 6.73 10.74
CA PRO A 7 -7.38 7.60 10.03
C PRO A 7 -6.27 6.82 9.36
N ASP A 8 -5.75 7.37 8.27
CA ASP A 8 -4.44 7.03 7.71
C ASP A 8 -3.32 7.73 8.50
N SER A 9 -2.09 7.34 8.21
CA SER A 9 -0.88 7.99 8.69
C SER A 9 -0.80 9.46 8.26
N PHE A 10 -0.18 10.27 9.12
CA PHE A 10 0.21 11.63 8.76
C PHE A 10 1.69 11.53 8.40
N LYS A 11 1.97 11.38 7.09
CA LYS A 11 3.32 11.13 6.56
C LYS A 11 4.36 12.04 7.21
N GLU A 12 5.49 11.45 7.59
CA GLU A 12 6.62 12.11 8.29
C GLU A 12 6.30 12.67 9.69
N SER A 13 5.12 12.38 10.26
CA SER A 13 4.69 12.88 11.57
C SER A 13 4.14 11.78 12.49
N LEU A 14 3.02 11.16 12.12
CA LEU A 14 2.31 10.17 12.97
C LEU A 14 1.96 8.92 12.19
N SER A 15 2.12 7.76 12.83
CA SER A 15 1.50 6.53 12.34
C SER A 15 -0.03 6.59 12.48
N ALA A 16 -0.75 5.79 11.68
CA ALA A 16 -2.20 5.69 11.75
C ALA A 16 -2.68 5.29 13.17
N GLU A 17 -1.92 4.47 13.89
CA GLU A 17 -2.20 4.10 15.27
C GLU A 17 -2.10 5.30 16.22
N LYS A 18 -1.03 6.11 16.12
CA LYS A 18 -0.89 7.34 16.89
C LYS A 18 -2.01 8.33 16.58
N CYS A 19 -2.43 8.43 15.31
CA CYS A 19 -3.59 9.21 14.92
C CYS A 19 -4.86 8.74 15.64
N CYS A 20 -5.12 7.43 15.67
CA CYS A 20 -6.24 6.85 16.41
C CYS A 20 -6.23 7.24 17.89
N GLN A 21 -5.06 7.08 18.53
CA GLN A 21 -4.89 7.35 19.95
C GLN A 21 -5.09 8.84 20.27
N ALA A 22 -4.52 9.75 19.49
CA ALA A 22 -4.67 11.19 19.68
C ALA A 22 -6.12 11.66 19.49
N ILE A 23 -6.81 11.18 18.45
CA ILE A 23 -8.22 11.51 18.20
C ILE A 23 -9.10 10.97 19.34
N LYS A 24 -8.91 9.71 19.74
CA LYS A 24 -9.64 9.08 20.84
C LYS A 24 -9.41 9.83 22.15
N ALA A 25 -8.18 10.21 22.45
CA ALA A 25 -7.84 10.97 23.65
C ALA A 25 -8.56 12.32 23.66
N GLY A 26 -8.57 13.04 22.52
CA GLY A 26 -9.27 14.33 22.39
C GLY A 26 -10.78 14.20 22.60
N PHE A 27 -11.42 13.24 21.91
CA PHE A 27 -12.87 13.01 22.04
C PHE A 27 -13.29 12.53 23.44
N SER A 28 -12.48 11.67 24.06
CA SER A 28 -12.75 11.12 25.40
C SER A 28 -12.84 12.21 26.48
N THR A 29 -12.23 13.39 26.25
CA THR A 29 -12.36 14.52 27.20
C THR A 29 -13.78 15.08 27.30
N LEU A 30 -14.62 14.88 26.27
CA LEU A 30 -16.02 15.36 26.24
C LEU A 30 -17.04 14.22 26.29
N PHE A 31 -16.68 13.05 25.76
CA PHE A 31 -17.52 11.86 25.67
C PHE A 31 -16.83 10.62 26.29
N PRO A 32 -16.49 10.64 27.60
CA PRO A 32 -15.71 9.57 28.23
C PRO A 32 -16.38 8.19 28.18
N ASP A 33 -17.71 8.14 28.16
CA ASP A 33 -18.50 6.90 28.12
C ASP A 33 -18.85 6.45 26.69
N ALA A 34 -18.27 7.07 25.65
CA ALA A 34 -18.44 6.61 24.29
C ALA A 34 -17.68 5.29 24.06
N ASN A 35 -18.26 4.43 23.24
CA ASN A 35 -17.58 3.23 22.75
C ASN A 35 -16.73 3.63 21.53
N TYR A 36 -15.41 3.62 21.71
CA TYR A 36 -14.44 3.95 20.67
C TYR A 36 -13.90 2.70 20.01
N ILE A 37 -14.05 2.61 18.69
CA ILE A 37 -13.38 1.61 17.85
C ILE A 37 -12.29 2.30 17.07
N CYS A 38 -11.03 1.95 17.33
CA CYS A 38 -9.87 2.48 16.62
C CYS A 38 -9.43 1.46 15.57
N LEU A 39 -9.45 1.86 14.30
CA LEU A 39 -9.03 1.04 13.17
C LEU A 39 -8.02 1.85 12.35
N PRO A 40 -6.71 1.79 12.67
CA PRO A 40 -5.71 2.40 11.82
C PRO A 40 -5.83 1.81 10.41
N ILE A 41 -5.88 2.67 9.40
CA ILE A 41 -5.96 2.28 7.99
C ILE A 41 -4.70 2.70 7.25
N ALA A 42 -4.58 2.20 6.03
CA ALA A 42 -3.55 2.55 5.05
C ALA A 42 -4.15 2.44 3.65
N ASP A 43 -3.42 2.91 2.65
CA ASP A 43 -3.80 2.87 1.23
C ASP A 43 -3.16 1.69 0.48
N GLY A 44 -2.43 0.79 1.14
CA GLY A 44 -1.69 -0.31 0.51
C GLY A 44 -0.23 0.02 0.19
N GLY A 45 0.21 1.25 0.48
CA GLY A 45 1.61 1.67 0.46
C GLY A 45 2.36 1.39 1.77
N GLU A 46 3.35 2.25 2.06
CA GLU A 46 4.18 2.19 3.26
C GLU A 46 3.33 2.32 4.54
N GLY A 47 3.58 1.43 5.51
CA GLY A 47 2.88 1.43 6.80
C GLY A 47 1.57 0.64 6.81
N THR A 48 1.23 -0.03 5.71
CA THR A 48 0.09 -0.95 5.63
C THR A 48 0.26 -2.14 6.56
N VAL A 49 1.47 -2.69 6.66
CA VAL A 49 1.79 -3.79 7.59
C VAL A 49 1.52 -3.37 9.03
N ASP A 50 2.03 -2.22 9.45
CA ASP A 50 1.86 -1.71 10.81
C ASP A 50 0.38 -1.42 11.11
N ALA A 51 -0.33 -0.78 10.18
CA ALA A 51 -1.75 -0.50 10.32
C ALA A 51 -2.58 -1.78 10.46
N MET A 52 -2.33 -2.77 9.62
CA MET A 52 -3.04 -4.06 9.64
C MET A 52 -2.76 -4.86 10.90
N VAL A 53 -1.50 -4.90 11.36
CA VAL A 53 -1.12 -5.56 12.61
C VAL A 53 -1.79 -4.89 13.80
N ALA A 54 -1.75 -3.56 13.88
CA ALA A 54 -2.37 -2.80 14.96
C ALA A 54 -3.91 -2.94 14.95
N ALA A 55 -4.55 -2.89 13.78
CA ALA A 55 -6.01 -3.00 13.66
C ALA A 55 -6.53 -4.40 14.01
N THR A 56 -5.75 -5.45 13.74
CA THR A 56 -6.18 -6.84 13.95
C THR A 56 -5.65 -7.48 15.23
N GLY A 57 -4.75 -6.80 15.97
CA GLY A 57 -4.07 -7.38 17.13
C GLY A 57 -3.06 -8.46 16.74
N GLY A 58 -2.45 -8.30 15.58
CA GLY A 58 -1.51 -9.23 14.97
C GLY A 58 -0.07 -9.14 15.50
N ASN A 59 0.88 -9.68 14.75
CA ASN A 59 2.29 -9.59 15.06
C ASN A 59 3.17 -9.43 13.81
N ILE A 60 4.34 -8.83 13.98
CA ILE A 60 5.37 -8.74 12.94
C ILE A 60 6.22 -10.01 12.95
N VAL A 61 6.54 -10.52 11.77
CA VAL A 61 7.51 -11.61 11.55
C VAL A 61 8.69 -11.04 10.80
N THR A 62 9.89 -11.19 11.36
CA THR A 62 11.14 -10.73 10.77
C THR A 62 11.96 -11.90 10.23
N LEU A 63 12.66 -11.69 9.12
CA LEU A 63 13.53 -12.68 8.49
C LEU A 63 14.55 -12.02 7.57
N GLU A 64 15.67 -12.70 7.39
CA GLU A 64 16.72 -12.25 6.47
C GLU A 64 16.42 -12.73 5.04
N VAL A 65 16.33 -11.80 4.09
CA VAL A 65 16.03 -12.06 2.68
C VAL A 65 17.06 -11.38 1.77
N CYS A 66 17.05 -11.73 0.49
CA CYS A 66 17.84 -11.09 -0.54
C CYS A 66 17.30 -9.67 -0.81
N GLY A 67 18.10 -8.67 -0.51
CA GLY A 67 17.82 -7.28 -0.81
C GLY A 67 17.87 -7.00 -2.32
N PRO A 68 17.46 -5.78 -2.74
CA PRO A 68 17.34 -5.45 -4.15
C PRO A 68 18.67 -5.53 -4.89
N MET A 69 19.81 -5.28 -4.24
CA MET A 69 21.14 -5.33 -4.87
C MET A 69 21.89 -6.65 -4.60
N GLY A 70 21.20 -7.69 -4.13
CA GLY A 70 21.78 -9.02 -3.86
C GLY A 70 22.34 -9.22 -2.44
N GLU A 71 22.63 -8.14 -1.71
CA GLU A 71 23.01 -8.20 -0.30
C GLU A 71 21.83 -8.65 0.58
N LYS A 72 22.10 -9.35 1.68
CA LYS A 72 21.06 -9.76 2.63
C LYS A 72 20.54 -8.56 3.43
N VAL A 73 19.23 -8.51 3.65
CA VAL A 73 18.53 -7.48 4.42
C VAL A 73 17.58 -8.11 5.43
N ASN A 74 17.42 -7.45 6.58
CA ASN A 74 16.37 -7.81 7.54
C ASN A 74 15.04 -7.24 7.05
N ALA A 75 14.20 -8.11 6.49
CA ALA A 75 12.86 -7.77 6.04
C ALA A 75 11.82 -8.25 7.07
N PHE A 76 10.57 -7.89 6.83
CA PHE A 76 9.47 -8.27 7.68
C PHE A 76 8.15 -8.36 6.91
N TYR A 77 7.18 -9.03 7.51
CA TYR A 77 5.78 -9.00 7.12
C TYR A 77 4.89 -9.07 8.36
N GLY A 78 3.63 -8.67 8.26
CA GLY A 78 2.65 -8.76 9.33
C GLY A 78 1.81 -10.04 9.24
N LEU A 79 1.44 -10.59 10.38
CA LEU A 79 0.36 -11.57 10.51
C LEU A 79 -0.81 -10.90 11.21
N THR A 80 -2.01 -11.11 10.68
CA THR A 80 -3.25 -10.68 11.32
C THR A 80 -3.51 -11.43 12.62
N GLY A 81 -4.30 -10.86 13.53
CA GLY A 81 -4.52 -11.43 14.87
C GLY A 81 -5.19 -12.81 14.92
N ASP A 82 -5.86 -13.24 13.83
CA ASP A 82 -6.37 -14.61 13.72
C ASP A 82 -5.34 -15.61 13.14
N GLY A 83 -4.16 -15.12 12.76
CA GLY A 83 -3.04 -15.87 12.21
C GLY A 83 -3.25 -16.39 10.78
N LYS A 84 -4.28 -15.93 10.06
CA LYS A 84 -4.64 -16.51 8.75
C LYS A 84 -4.17 -15.71 7.55
N THR A 85 -4.00 -14.40 7.71
CA THR A 85 -3.60 -13.49 6.63
C THR A 85 -2.21 -12.92 6.90
N ALA A 86 -1.32 -13.04 5.91
CA ALA A 86 -0.05 -12.31 5.90
C ALA A 86 -0.20 -11.00 5.11
N VAL A 87 0.34 -9.92 5.67
CA VAL A 87 0.41 -8.61 5.02
C VAL A 87 1.86 -8.33 4.72
N ILE A 88 2.21 -8.25 3.44
CA ILE A 88 3.58 -8.12 2.95
C ILE A 88 3.69 -6.77 2.24
N GLU A 89 4.68 -5.97 2.63
CA GLU A 89 5.13 -4.82 1.83
C GLU A 89 6.39 -5.23 1.07
N MET A 90 6.35 -5.19 -0.26
CA MET A 90 7.52 -5.54 -1.06
C MET A 90 8.72 -4.65 -0.72
N ALA A 91 8.46 -3.41 -0.27
CA ALA A 91 9.49 -2.44 0.06
C ALA A 91 10.40 -2.93 1.20
N ALA A 92 9.90 -3.80 2.10
CA ALA A 92 10.69 -4.38 3.17
C ALA A 92 11.83 -5.29 2.68
N ALA A 93 11.67 -5.89 1.49
CA ALA A 93 12.68 -6.76 0.88
C ALA A 93 13.34 -6.17 -0.37
N SER A 94 12.60 -5.39 -1.15
CA SER A 94 12.97 -4.94 -2.50
C SER A 94 12.69 -3.45 -2.70
N GLY A 95 12.67 -2.67 -1.61
CA GLY A 95 12.33 -1.26 -1.59
C GLY A 95 13.48 -0.31 -1.91
N LEU A 96 13.13 0.87 -2.42
CA LEU A 96 14.04 1.96 -2.78
C LEU A 96 14.83 2.49 -1.58
N MET A 97 14.26 2.43 -0.38
CA MET A 97 14.88 2.86 0.88
C MET A 97 16.00 1.93 1.35
N LEU A 98 16.07 0.70 0.82
CA LEU A 98 17.16 -0.25 1.09
C LEU A 98 18.41 0.05 0.26
N VAL A 99 18.33 0.97 -0.71
CA VAL A 99 19.42 1.28 -1.63
C VAL A 99 19.81 2.75 -1.51
N ALA A 100 21.04 2.97 -1.08
CA ALA A 100 21.65 4.30 -1.06
C ALA A 100 21.56 4.96 -2.46
N PRO A 101 21.23 6.25 -2.57
CA PRO A 101 20.99 6.92 -3.85
C PRO A 101 22.06 6.65 -4.93
N GLU A 102 23.33 6.66 -4.55
CA GLU A 102 24.48 6.43 -5.42
C GLU A 102 24.66 4.98 -5.88
N LYS A 103 24.01 4.02 -5.21
CA LYS A 103 24.03 2.59 -5.55
C LYS A 103 22.81 2.14 -6.36
N ARG A 104 21.85 3.04 -6.59
CA ARG A 104 20.60 2.71 -7.30
C ARG A 104 20.88 2.35 -8.75
N ASN A 105 20.57 1.12 -9.12
CA ASN A 105 20.69 0.66 -10.50
C ASN A 105 19.56 -0.35 -10.82
N PRO A 106 18.50 0.08 -11.52
CA PRO A 106 17.35 -0.76 -11.79
C PRO A 106 17.62 -1.90 -12.80
N LEU A 107 18.72 -1.84 -13.56
CA LEU A 107 19.16 -2.96 -14.41
C LEU A 107 19.68 -4.14 -13.57
N LEU A 108 20.21 -3.87 -12.37
CA LEU A 108 20.75 -4.89 -11.47
C LEU A 108 19.79 -5.27 -10.35
N ALA A 109 18.87 -4.37 -9.99
CA ALA A 109 17.95 -4.57 -8.88
C ALA A 109 17.00 -5.76 -9.11
N SER A 110 16.80 -6.58 -8.08
CA SER A 110 15.99 -7.80 -8.12
C SER A 110 14.86 -7.78 -7.08
N SER A 111 13.71 -8.35 -7.45
CA SER A 111 12.56 -8.54 -6.56
C SER A 111 12.60 -9.86 -5.77
N PHE A 112 13.72 -10.59 -5.83
CA PHE A 112 13.85 -11.94 -5.26
C PHE A 112 13.41 -12.04 -3.79
N GLY A 113 13.86 -11.11 -2.94
CA GLY A 113 13.47 -11.11 -1.52
C GLY A 113 11.97 -10.99 -1.27
N THR A 114 11.22 -10.34 -2.18
CA THR A 114 9.75 -10.29 -2.08
C THR A 114 9.15 -11.69 -2.23
N GLY A 115 9.65 -12.50 -3.17
CA GLY A 115 9.24 -13.90 -3.30
C GLY A 115 9.68 -14.75 -2.09
N GLU A 116 10.81 -14.43 -1.44
CA GLU A 116 11.20 -15.09 -0.20
C GLU A 116 10.23 -14.82 0.96
N LEU A 117 9.71 -13.58 1.07
CA LEU A 117 8.66 -13.24 2.05
C LEU A 117 7.37 -14.04 1.79
N ILE A 118 6.93 -14.10 0.53
CA ILE A 118 5.74 -14.86 0.12
C ILE A 118 5.93 -16.35 0.45
N ARG A 119 7.06 -16.93 0.05
CA ARG A 119 7.40 -18.33 0.31
C ARG A 119 7.39 -18.63 1.81
N HIS A 120 7.99 -17.75 2.62
CA HIS A 120 7.99 -17.93 4.08
C HIS A 120 6.58 -17.86 4.67
N ALA A 121 5.70 -16.97 4.18
CA ALA A 121 4.30 -16.97 4.60
C ALA A 121 3.61 -18.31 4.25
N LEU A 122 3.83 -18.83 3.03
CA LEU A 122 3.29 -20.12 2.60
C LEU A 122 3.82 -21.30 3.43
N ASP A 123 5.10 -21.26 3.84
CA ASP A 123 5.75 -22.23 4.74
C ASP A 123 5.09 -22.29 6.11
N ASN A 124 4.59 -21.14 6.58
CA ASN A 124 3.85 -21.04 7.84
C ASN A 124 2.35 -21.35 7.69
N GLY A 125 1.94 -21.95 6.55
CA GLY A 125 0.55 -22.39 6.34
C GLY A 125 -0.41 -21.27 5.96
N ILE A 126 0.08 -20.05 5.71
CA ILE A 126 -0.76 -18.92 5.30
C ILE A 126 -1.34 -19.18 3.91
N ARG A 127 -2.63 -18.88 3.74
CA ARG A 127 -3.38 -19.04 2.48
C ARG A 127 -4.15 -17.78 2.07
N HIS A 128 -3.96 -16.68 2.77
CA HIS A 128 -4.40 -15.36 2.36
C HIS A 128 -3.23 -14.38 2.50
N ILE A 129 -2.83 -13.74 1.41
CA ILE A 129 -1.74 -12.76 1.39
C ILE A 129 -2.26 -11.45 0.83
N ILE A 130 -2.00 -10.36 1.55
CA ILE A 130 -2.15 -9.00 1.06
C ILE A 130 -0.76 -8.48 0.74
N LEU A 131 -0.51 -8.10 -0.51
CA LEU A 131 0.79 -7.64 -0.99
C LEU A 131 0.72 -6.17 -1.44
N GLY A 132 1.38 -5.30 -0.69
CA GLY A 132 1.65 -3.92 -1.07
C GLY A 132 2.90 -3.83 -1.94
N ILE A 133 2.75 -3.32 -3.17
CA ILE A 133 3.85 -3.23 -4.15
C ILE A 133 4.44 -1.81 -4.28
N GLY A 134 4.05 -0.89 -3.41
CA GLY A 134 4.60 0.47 -3.35
C GLY A 134 6.11 0.50 -3.02
N GLY A 135 6.79 1.59 -3.37
CA GLY A 135 8.15 1.86 -2.89
C GLY A 135 9.28 0.99 -3.44
N SER A 136 9.06 0.23 -4.53
CA SER A 136 10.07 -0.65 -5.16
C SER A 136 11.36 0.04 -5.63
N ALA A 137 12.48 -0.68 -5.54
CA ALA A 137 13.77 -0.35 -6.18
C ALA A 137 13.93 -0.95 -7.59
N THR A 138 13.04 -1.88 -7.98
CA THR A 138 13.26 -2.83 -9.08
C THR A 138 12.53 -2.42 -10.36
N VAL A 139 13.08 -2.81 -11.52
CA VAL A 139 12.39 -2.80 -12.83
C VAL A 139 12.68 -4.14 -13.52
N ASP A 140 12.45 -5.23 -12.79
CA ASP A 140 12.77 -6.60 -13.21
C ASP A 140 11.53 -7.38 -13.68
N GLY A 141 10.40 -6.70 -13.91
CA GLY A 141 9.17 -7.37 -14.35
C GLY A 141 8.60 -8.37 -13.32
N GLY A 142 9.04 -8.31 -12.06
CA GLY A 142 8.73 -9.32 -11.03
C GLY A 142 9.40 -10.68 -11.26
N MET A 143 10.40 -10.74 -12.16
CA MET A 143 11.17 -11.96 -12.47
C MET A 143 11.84 -12.53 -11.21
N GLY A 144 12.38 -11.68 -10.33
CA GLY A 144 13.03 -12.12 -9.08
C GLY A 144 12.06 -12.80 -8.13
N MET A 145 10.92 -12.17 -7.88
CA MET A 145 9.85 -12.72 -7.05
C MET A 145 9.39 -14.08 -7.58
N ALA A 146 9.15 -14.18 -8.89
CA ALA A 146 8.75 -15.44 -9.54
C ALA A 146 9.84 -16.52 -9.42
N GLN A 147 11.11 -16.18 -9.58
CA GLN A 147 12.22 -17.13 -9.40
C GLN A 147 12.32 -17.66 -7.97
N ALA A 148 12.13 -16.81 -6.96
CA ALA A 148 12.14 -17.24 -5.55
C ALA A 148 10.99 -18.22 -5.23
N LEU A 149 9.94 -18.22 -6.06
CA LEU A 149 8.78 -19.10 -5.99
C LEU A 149 8.83 -20.28 -6.98
N GLY A 150 9.97 -20.52 -7.63
CA GLY A 150 10.21 -21.72 -8.43
C GLY A 150 10.05 -21.56 -9.95
N VAL A 151 9.73 -20.36 -10.46
CA VAL A 151 9.69 -20.11 -11.90
C VAL A 151 11.11 -20.01 -12.47
N ARG A 152 11.38 -20.63 -13.62
CA ARG A 152 12.68 -20.54 -14.28
C ARG A 152 12.56 -19.72 -15.56
N PHE A 153 13.46 -18.76 -15.72
CA PHE A 153 13.55 -17.90 -16.91
C PHE A 153 14.83 -18.26 -17.64
N LEU A 154 14.71 -18.72 -18.88
CA LEU A 154 15.83 -19.24 -19.65
C LEU A 154 16.18 -18.30 -20.81
N ASP A 155 17.46 -18.21 -21.13
CA ASP A 155 17.92 -17.61 -22.38
C ASP A 155 17.86 -18.57 -23.57
N ALA A 156 18.32 -18.11 -24.73
CA ALA A 156 18.28 -18.89 -25.97
C ALA A 156 19.13 -20.17 -25.93
N ASP A 157 20.10 -20.25 -25.03
CA ASP A 157 20.97 -21.41 -24.83
C ASP A 157 20.43 -22.36 -23.74
N GLY A 158 19.23 -22.08 -23.21
CA GLY A 158 18.59 -22.84 -22.15
C GLY A 158 19.20 -22.61 -20.77
N GLN A 159 20.00 -21.55 -20.59
CA GLN A 159 20.61 -21.24 -19.30
C GLN A 159 19.67 -20.38 -18.45
N VAL A 160 19.63 -20.67 -17.14
CA VAL A 160 18.83 -19.88 -16.20
C VAL A 160 19.44 -18.49 -16.07
N LEU A 161 18.62 -17.47 -16.33
CA LEU A 161 19.00 -16.07 -16.19
C LEU A 161 18.98 -15.64 -14.73
N VAL A 162 19.89 -14.73 -14.36
CA VAL A 162 19.80 -14.01 -13.09
C VAL A 162 18.64 -13.02 -13.16
N ALA A 163 17.72 -13.04 -12.20
CA ALA A 163 16.60 -12.11 -12.16
C ALA A 163 17.00 -10.66 -11.86
N ASN A 164 16.96 -9.83 -12.88
CA ASN A 164 17.09 -8.38 -12.80
C ASN A 164 16.58 -7.73 -14.10
N GLY A 165 16.47 -6.40 -14.11
CA GLY A 165 15.96 -5.65 -15.27
C GLY A 165 16.82 -5.81 -16.54
N GLY A 166 18.15 -5.88 -16.41
CA GLY A 166 19.06 -5.98 -17.56
C GLY A 166 18.99 -7.32 -18.30
N ASN A 167 18.54 -8.40 -17.64
CA ASN A 167 18.40 -9.70 -18.29
C ASN A 167 17.02 -9.93 -18.96
N LEU A 168 16.06 -9.00 -18.81
CA LEU A 168 14.72 -9.16 -19.39
C LEU A 168 14.74 -9.30 -20.92
N ALA A 169 15.66 -8.61 -21.59
CA ALA A 169 15.84 -8.69 -23.04
C ALA A 169 16.32 -10.08 -23.52
N ARG A 170 16.93 -10.87 -22.63
CA ARG A 170 17.48 -12.19 -22.94
C ARG A 170 16.49 -13.32 -22.69
N VAL A 171 15.35 -13.06 -22.07
CA VAL A 171 14.35 -14.08 -21.76
C VAL A 171 13.83 -14.68 -23.07
N ALA A 172 14.10 -15.97 -23.27
CA ALA A 172 13.67 -16.73 -24.43
C ALA A 172 12.49 -17.65 -24.10
N SER A 173 12.47 -18.24 -22.90
CA SER A 173 11.38 -19.10 -22.42
C SER A 173 11.20 -19.02 -20.90
N ILE A 174 10.02 -19.41 -20.44
CA ILE A 174 9.60 -19.40 -19.03
C ILE A 174 9.06 -20.79 -18.70
N GLU A 175 9.63 -21.45 -17.69
CA GLU A 175 9.18 -22.74 -17.18
C GLU A 175 8.50 -22.53 -15.81
N MET A 176 7.27 -23.03 -15.66
CA MET A 176 6.46 -22.87 -14.44
C MET A 176 6.19 -24.19 -13.71
N ASP A 177 6.75 -25.32 -14.17
CA ASP A 177 6.47 -26.65 -13.61
C ASP A 177 6.94 -26.81 -12.15
N GLU A 178 7.94 -26.03 -11.74
CA GLU A 178 8.49 -26.00 -10.37
C GLU A 178 7.91 -24.85 -9.53
N CYS A 179 6.92 -24.11 -10.05
CA CYS A 179 6.25 -23.04 -9.32
C CYS A 179 5.61 -23.58 -8.03
N ASP A 180 5.69 -22.83 -6.94
CA ASP A 180 5.21 -23.26 -5.63
C ASP A 180 3.72 -23.68 -5.70
N PRO A 181 3.40 -24.98 -5.51
CA PRO A 181 2.05 -25.49 -5.72
C PRO A 181 1.04 -24.94 -4.70
N ARG A 182 1.51 -24.32 -3.61
CA ARG A 182 0.64 -23.71 -2.59
C ARG A 182 -0.02 -22.44 -3.10
N LEU A 183 0.55 -21.78 -4.11
CA LEU A 183 -0.02 -20.57 -4.72
C LEU A 183 -1.42 -20.83 -5.29
N ALA A 184 -1.66 -22.01 -5.87
CA ALA A 184 -2.97 -22.38 -6.42
C ALA A 184 -4.09 -22.42 -5.36
N ASN A 185 -3.74 -22.58 -4.08
CA ASN A 185 -4.68 -22.59 -2.97
C ASN A 185 -4.51 -21.37 -2.05
N CYS A 186 -3.78 -20.36 -2.50
CA CYS A 186 -3.55 -19.13 -1.75
C CYS A 186 -4.33 -18.00 -2.42
N HIS A 187 -5.18 -17.32 -1.66
CA HIS A 187 -5.82 -16.08 -2.12
C HIS A 187 -4.82 -14.94 -1.95
N ILE A 188 -4.43 -14.29 -3.04
CA ILE A 188 -3.44 -13.20 -3.01
C ILE A 188 -4.10 -11.95 -3.55
N GLU A 189 -4.12 -10.89 -2.74
CA GLU A 189 -4.62 -9.57 -3.12
C GLU A 189 -3.44 -8.61 -3.22
N VAL A 190 -3.38 -7.83 -4.29
CA VAL A 190 -2.30 -6.87 -4.53
C VAL A 190 -2.85 -5.47 -4.54
N ALA A 191 -2.31 -4.62 -3.66
CA ALA A 191 -2.63 -3.21 -3.61
C ALA A 191 -1.93 -2.46 -4.74
N CYS A 192 -2.70 -1.93 -5.68
CA CYS A 192 -2.20 -1.16 -6.82
C CYS A 192 -3.09 0.05 -7.11
N ASP A 193 -2.55 1.25 -6.86
CA ASP A 193 -3.29 2.50 -7.03
C ASP A 193 -2.94 3.26 -8.32
N VAL A 194 -2.19 2.63 -9.23
CA VAL A 194 -1.79 3.21 -10.50
C VAL A 194 -2.33 2.41 -11.68
N ASP A 195 -2.63 3.07 -12.79
CA ASP A 195 -3.13 2.44 -14.02
C ASP A 195 -2.04 2.17 -15.06
N ASN A 196 -0.79 2.57 -14.77
CA ASN A 196 0.33 2.49 -15.69
C ASN A 196 0.50 1.07 -16.27
N PRO A 197 0.54 0.91 -17.62
CA PRO A 197 0.79 -0.38 -18.27
C PRO A 197 2.25 -0.82 -18.08
N LEU A 198 2.57 -2.06 -18.48
CA LEU A 198 3.93 -2.58 -18.37
C LEU A 198 4.95 -1.78 -19.20
N VAL A 199 4.59 -1.48 -20.45
CA VAL A 199 5.47 -0.88 -21.49
C VAL A 199 4.87 0.39 -22.08
N GLY A 200 5.69 1.16 -22.81
CA GLY A 200 5.31 2.36 -23.54
C GLY A 200 5.57 3.67 -22.78
N ALA A 201 5.07 4.79 -23.31
CA ALA A 201 5.34 6.12 -22.76
C ALA A 201 4.82 6.33 -21.32
N ARG A 202 3.76 5.61 -20.93
CA ARG A 202 3.26 5.55 -19.54
C ARG A 202 3.72 4.28 -18.80
N GLY A 203 4.67 3.54 -19.36
CA GLY A 203 5.13 2.24 -18.91
C GLY A 203 6.02 2.29 -17.68
N ALA A 204 6.38 1.11 -17.17
CA ALA A 204 7.14 0.97 -15.93
C ALA A 204 8.53 1.63 -16.01
N ALA A 205 9.27 1.41 -17.10
CA ALA A 205 10.61 1.97 -17.31
C ALA A 205 10.56 3.49 -17.44
N ALA A 206 9.68 4.02 -18.30
CA ALA A 206 9.59 5.46 -18.57
C ALA A 206 9.14 6.27 -17.35
N VAL A 207 8.13 5.80 -16.61
CA VAL A 207 7.52 6.56 -15.52
C VAL A 207 8.24 6.35 -14.19
N PHE A 208 8.58 5.10 -13.86
CA PHE A 208 9.12 4.76 -12.53
C PHE A 208 10.62 4.44 -12.53
N GLY A 209 11.25 4.23 -13.69
CA GLY A 209 12.70 4.01 -13.81
C GLY A 209 13.56 5.18 -13.29
N PRO A 210 13.29 6.44 -13.67
CA PRO A 210 14.13 7.58 -13.28
C PRO A 210 14.29 7.76 -11.76
N GLN A 211 13.19 7.65 -10.99
CA GLN A 211 13.25 7.74 -9.51
C GLN A 211 14.02 6.58 -8.87
N LYS A 212 14.18 5.46 -9.60
CA LYS A 212 14.96 4.28 -9.21
C LYS A 212 16.42 4.33 -9.69
N GLY A 213 16.85 5.45 -10.28
CA GLY A 213 18.23 5.66 -10.74
C GLY A 213 18.49 5.33 -12.21
N ALA A 214 17.47 5.08 -13.03
CA ALA A 214 17.66 4.84 -14.46
C ALA A 214 18.08 6.13 -15.19
N THR A 215 19.18 6.07 -15.96
CA THR A 215 19.49 7.09 -16.96
C THR A 215 18.58 6.94 -18.19
N PRO A 216 18.49 7.93 -19.09
CA PRO A 216 17.72 7.78 -20.33
C PRO A 216 18.08 6.52 -21.13
N GLU A 217 19.36 6.16 -21.20
CA GLU A 217 19.84 4.95 -21.88
C GLU A 217 19.38 3.68 -21.16
N MET A 218 19.42 3.66 -19.82
CA MET A 218 18.89 2.54 -19.04
C MET A 218 17.37 2.41 -19.20
N VAL A 219 16.65 3.52 -19.34
CA VAL A 219 15.20 3.49 -19.60
C VAL A 219 14.91 2.81 -20.94
N GLU A 220 15.67 3.12 -21.98
CA GLU A 220 15.53 2.44 -23.29
C GLU A 220 15.84 0.94 -23.21
N GLU A 221 16.90 0.56 -22.49
CA GLU A 221 17.27 -0.85 -22.28
C GLU A 221 16.19 -1.62 -21.50
N LEU A 222 15.71 -1.04 -20.40
CA LEU A 222 14.63 -1.62 -19.59
C LEU A 222 13.33 -1.73 -20.39
N GLU A 223 12.99 -0.72 -21.19
CA GLU A 223 11.81 -0.74 -22.05
C GLU A 223 11.90 -1.89 -23.08
N GLN A 224 13.03 -2.05 -23.76
CA GLN A 224 13.25 -3.19 -24.68
C GLN A 224 13.17 -4.53 -23.97
N GLY A 225 13.77 -4.62 -22.77
CA GLY A 225 13.69 -5.81 -21.93
C GLY A 225 12.26 -6.17 -21.55
N LEU A 226 11.49 -5.20 -21.05
CA LEU A 226 10.09 -5.39 -20.67
C LEU A 226 9.20 -5.72 -21.87
N GLN A 227 9.47 -5.18 -23.06
CA GLN A 227 8.74 -5.55 -24.29
C GLN A 227 9.01 -7.00 -24.68
N ASN A 228 10.27 -7.45 -24.62
CA ASN A 228 10.61 -8.86 -24.86
C ASN A 228 9.95 -9.77 -23.82
N TYR A 229 10.06 -9.41 -22.55
CA TYR A 229 9.44 -10.13 -21.45
C TYR A 229 7.93 -10.26 -21.61
N ALA A 230 7.24 -9.16 -21.95
CA ALA A 230 5.81 -9.14 -22.23
C ALA A 230 5.44 -10.08 -23.39
N ARG A 231 6.23 -10.07 -24.47
CA ARG A 231 6.04 -10.98 -25.62
C ARG A 231 6.16 -12.44 -25.20
N VAL A 232 7.14 -12.81 -24.38
CA VAL A 232 7.32 -14.20 -23.92
C VAL A 232 6.19 -14.59 -22.97
N LEU A 233 5.82 -13.72 -22.02
CA LEU A 233 4.69 -13.96 -21.12
C LEU A 233 3.38 -14.18 -21.88
N GLN A 234 3.08 -13.34 -22.87
CA GLN A 234 1.85 -13.41 -23.65
C GLN A 234 1.67 -14.75 -24.37
N GLN A 235 2.76 -15.49 -24.64
CA GLN A 235 2.71 -16.82 -25.25
C GLN A 235 2.33 -17.92 -24.24
N GLN A 236 2.46 -17.65 -22.94
CA GLN A 236 2.24 -18.58 -21.84
C GLN A 236 0.96 -18.28 -21.04
N THR A 237 0.31 -17.14 -21.29
CA THR A 237 -0.87 -16.69 -20.54
C THR A 237 -1.93 -16.08 -21.45
N GLU A 238 -3.19 -16.20 -21.03
CA GLU A 238 -4.33 -15.53 -21.69
C GLU A 238 -4.47 -14.06 -21.27
N ILE A 239 -3.73 -13.62 -20.25
CA ILE A 239 -3.72 -12.24 -19.77
C ILE A 239 -3.13 -11.32 -20.85
N ASN A 240 -3.79 -10.20 -21.14
CA ASN A 240 -3.27 -9.18 -22.06
C ASN A 240 -2.21 -8.32 -21.37
N VAL A 241 -0.98 -8.82 -21.37
CA VAL A 241 0.15 -8.29 -20.57
C VAL A 241 0.46 -6.83 -20.90
N CYS A 242 0.33 -6.42 -22.16
CA CYS A 242 0.67 -5.07 -22.58
C CYS A 242 -0.39 -4.03 -22.23
N GLN A 243 -1.66 -4.44 -22.04
CA GLN A 243 -2.79 -3.52 -21.82
C GLN A 243 -3.39 -3.60 -20.42
N MET A 244 -2.90 -4.49 -19.57
CA MET A 244 -3.36 -4.61 -18.20
C MET A 244 -3.07 -3.31 -17.41
N ALA A 245 -4.15 -2.68 -16.93
CA ALA A 245 -4.06 -1.53 -16.05
C ALA A 245 -3.32 -1.91 -14.76
N GLY A 246 -2.35 -1.08 -14.37
CA GLY A 246 -1.48 -1.37 -13.21
C GLY A 246 -0.40 -2.42 -13.48
N GLY A 247 -0.30 -2.94 -14.71
CA GLY A 247 0.71 -3.93 -15.07
C GLY A 247 2.15 -3.43 -14.87
N GLY A 248 2.39 -2.14 -15.03
CA GLY A 248 3.69 -1.50 -14.81
C GLY A 248 3.99 -1.13 -13.36
N ALA A 249 3.04 -1.33 -12.45
CA ALA A 249 3.24 -1.06 -11.04
C ALA A 249 4.46 -1.82 -10.52
N ALA A 250 5.25 -1.11 -9.71
CA ALA A 250 6.46 -1.61 -9.10
C ALA A 250 7.48 -2.25 -10.07
N GLY A 251 7.63 -1.66 -11.26
CA GLY A 251 8.62 -2.16 -12.23
C GLY A 251 8.17 -3.40 -13.00
N GLY A 252 6.85 -3.63 -13.09
CA GLY A 252 6.25 -4.78 -13.76
C GLY A 252 5.80 -5.91 -12.83
N MET A 253 5.89 -5.72 -11.51
CA MET A 253 5.38 -6.68 -10.53
C MET A 253 3.86 -6.84 -10.61
N GLY A 254 3.12 -5.82 -11.05
CA GLY A 254 1.68 -5.94 -11.29
C GLY A 254 1.35 -7.08 -12.26
N ILE A 255 2.03 -7.14 -13.41
CA ILE A 255 1.91 -8.28 -14.33
C ILE A 255 2.36 -9.59 -13.69
N ALA A 256 3.50 -9.59 -12.99
CA ALA A 256 4.03 -10.80 -12.38
C ALA A 256 3.06 -11.39 -11.34
N ALA A 257 2.42 -10.55 -10.55
CA ALA A 257 1.43 -10.98 -9.57
C ALA A 257 0.19 -11.59 -10.25
N ALA A 258 -0.27 -10.98 -11.34
CA ALA A 258 -1.39 -11.53 -12.10
C ALA A 258 -1.04 -12.89 -12.73
N VAL A 259 0.15 -13.03 -13.33
CA VAL A 259 0.54 -14.24 -14.06
C VAL A 259 0.99 -15.37 -13.13
N PHE A 260 1.88 -15.09 -12.18
CA PHE A 260 2.55 -16.14 -11.40
C PHE A 260 1.87 -16.40 -10.04
N LEU A 261 1.21 -15.39 -9.47
CA LEU A 261 0.53 -15.52 -8.18
C LEU A 261 -0.98 -15.73 -8.36
N ASN A 262 -1.52 -15.57 -9.57
CA ASN A 262 -2.95 -15.50 -9.85
C ASN A 262 -3.66 -14.52 -8.89
N ALA A 263 -3.02 -13.36 -8.66
CA ALA A 263 -3.45 -12.41 -7.66
C ALA A 263 -4.58 -11.50 -8.17
N ASP A 264 -5.47 -11.14 -7.24
CA ASP A 264 -6.48 -10.10 -7.47
C ASP A 264 -5.86 -8.73 -7.23
N ILE A 265 -5.74 -7.95 -8.31
CA ILE A 265 -5.23 -6.57 -8.22
C ILE A 265 -6.40 -5.62 -7.95
N LYS A 266 -6.34 -4.91 -6.83
CA LYS A 266 -7.39 -3.98 -6.38
C LYS A 266 -6.77 -2.68 -5.84
N PRO A 267 -7.53 -1.58 -5.76
CA PRO A 267 -7.12 -0.40 -5.01
C PRO A 267 -6.76 -0.79 -3.58
N GLY A 268 -5.63 -0.31 -3.07
CA GLY A 268 -5.11 -0.80 -1.79
C GLY A 268 -6.01 -0.46 -0.61
N ILE A 269 -6.67 0.70 -0.66
CA ILE A 269 -7.68 1.08 0.33
C ILE A 269 -8.84 0.06 0.39
N GLU A 270 -9.30 -0.48 -0.74
CA GLU A 270 -10.40 -1.45 -0.74
C GLU A 270 -9.99 -2.73 0.02
N ILE A 271 -8.78 -3.22 -0.24
CA ILE A 271 -8.21 -4.40 0.43
C ILE A 271 -8.14 -4.15 1.94
N VAL A 272 -7.56 -3.01 2.35
CA VAL A 272 -7.39 -2.67 3.76
C VAL A 272 -8.74 -2.56 4.47
N LEU A 273 -9.72 -1.87 3.89
CA LEU A 273 -11.04 -1.68 4.51
C LEU A 273 -11.80 -3.01 4.70
N ASN A 274 -11.68 -3.92 3.74
CA ASN A 274 -12.24 -5.26 3.84
C ASN A 274 -11.53 -6.06 4.93
N ALA A 275 -10.20 -6.04 4.94
CA ALA A 275 -9.40 -6.83 5.88
C ALA A 275 -9.57 -6.38 7.34
N VAL A 276 -9.78 -5.09 7.61
CA VAL A 276 -10.11 -4.58 8.96
C VAL A 276 -11.59 -4.64 9.30
N ASN A 277 -12.44 -5.21 8.42
CA ASN A 277 -13.88 -5.30 8.58
C ASN A 277 -14.56 -3.95 8.90
N LEU A 278 -14.16 -2.87 8.20
CA LEU A 278 -14.65 -1.52 8.49
C LEU A 278 -16.18 -1.45 8.44
N ALA A 279 -16.83 -2.10 7.48
CA ALA A 279 -18.28 -2.09 7.35
C ALA A 279 -18.99 -2.59 8.62
N GLN A 280 -18.48 -3.68 9.21
CA GLN A 280 -19.00 -4.21 10.48
C GLN A 280 -18.76 -3.24 11.65
N ALA A 281 -17.58 -2.61 11.69
CA ALA A 281 -17.26 -1.62 12.70
C ALA A 281 -18.16 -0.37 12.60
N VAL A 282 -18.49 0.07 11.39
CA VAL A 282 -19.35 1.22 11.11
C VAL A 282 -20.82 0.93 11.43
N GLN A 283 -21.28 -0.31 11.32
CA GLN A 283 -22.68 -0.65 11.59
C GLN A 283 -23.11 -0.20 13.01
N GLY A 284 -24.14 0.65 13.08
CA GLY A 284 -24.63 1.22 14.34
C GLY A 284 -23.72 2.27 14.98
N ALA A 285 -22.69 2.75 14.27
CA ALA A 285 -21.89 3.89 14.70
C ALA A 285 -22.71 5.19 14.62
N ALA A 286 -22.47 6.09 15.57
CA ALA A 286 -23.07 7.43 15.58
C ALA A 286 -22.19 8.44 14.82
N LEU A 287 -20.90 8.15 14.67
CA LEU A 287 -19.92 9.02 14.04
C LEU A 287 -18.74 8.19 13.55
N VAL A 288 -18.22 8.55 12.38
CA VAL A 288 -16.93 8.09 11.86
C VAL A 288 -15.98 9.28 11.80
N ILE A 289 -14.74 9.08 12.25
CA ILE A 289 -13.66 10.06 12.14
C ILE A 289 -12.55 9.43 11.32
N THR A 290 -12.11 10.13 10.28
CA THR A 290 -10.99 9.72 9.43
C THR A 290 -10.03 10.89 9.25
N GLY A 291 -8.93 10.67 8.53
CA GLY A 291 -7.91 11.68 8.34
C GLY A 291 -6.71 11.16 7.59
N GLU A 292 -5.91 12.08 7.05
CA GLU A 292 -4.60 11.82 6.46
C GLU A 292 -3.72 13.08 6.59
N GLY A 293 -2.43 12.98 6.29
CA GLY A 293 -1.51 14.12 6.39
C GLY A 293 -1.91 15.34 5.54
N ARG A 294 -2.57 15.14 4.41
CA ARG A 294 -3.05 16.21 3.53
C ARG A 294 -4.32 15.78 2.81
N ILE A 295 -5.40 16.54 3.00
CA ILE A 295 -6.64 16.35 2.24
C ILE A 295 -6.75 17.47 1.20
N ASP A 296 -6.82 17.10 -0.07
CA ASP A 296 -6.99 18.05 -1.17
C ASP A 296 -7.83 17.46 -2.32
N SER A 297 -7.91 18.17 -3.46
CA SER A 297 -8.63 17.67 -4.64
C SER A 297 -8.12 16.34 -5.19
N GLN A 298 -6.89 15.90 -4.89
CA GLN A 298 -6.39 14.58 -5.27
C GLN A 298 -6.88 13.48 -4.33
N THR A 299 -7.24 13.81 -3.09
CA THR A 299 -7.91 12.88 -2.19
C THR A 299 -9.22 12.36 -2.81
N ALA A 300 -9.88 13.18 -3.65
CA ALA A 300 -11.01 12.80 -4.52
C ALA A 300 -10.76 11.56 -5.40
N GLY A 301 -9.48 11.28 -5.71
CA GLY A 301 -9.05 10.15 -6.53
C GLY A 301 -9.12 8.77 -5.86
N GLY A 302 -9.74 8.65 -4.68
CA GLY A 302 -9.97 7.36 -4.02
C GLY A 302 -8.97 6.99 -2.93
N LYS A 303 -8.46 7.98 -2.18
CA LYS A 303 -7.55 7.74 -1.05
C LYS A 303 -8.27 7.26 0.22
N ALA A 304 -7.48 6.93 1.25
CA ALA A 304 -7.92 6.38 2.51
C ALA A 304 -9.14 7.07 3.16
N PRO A 305 -9.20 8.42 3.32
CA PRO A 305 -10.36 9.09 3.89
C PRO A 305 -11.66 8.89 3.11
N LEU A 306 -11.58 8.81 1.78
CA LEU A 306 -12.78 8.61 0.95
C LEU A 306 -13.26 7.18 0.94
N GLY A 307 -12.34 6.20 0.99
CA GLY A 307 -12.72 4.81 1.20
C GLY A 307 -13.54 4.65 2.48
N VAL A 308 -13.06 5.24 3.58
CA VAL A 308 -13.78 5.24 4.87
C VAL A 308 -15.14 5.93 4.76
N ALA A 309 -15.16 7.11 4.14
CA ALA A 309 -16.39 7.88 3.97
C ALA A 309 -17.44 7.12 3.14
N SER A 310 -17.00 6.47 2.06
CA SER A 310 -17.85 5.64 1.20
C SER A 310 -18.52 4.51 1.99
N VAL A 311 -17.74 3.77 2.78
CA VAL A 311 -18.28 2.72 3.66
C VAL A 311 -19.24 3.30 4.70
N ALA A 312 -18.89 4.43 5.34
CA ALA A 312 -19.74 5.10 6.32
C ALA A 312 -21.11 5.51 5.75
N LYS A 313 -21.13 6.01 4.51
CA LYS A 313 -22.35 6.46 3.84
C LYS A 313 -23.30 5.33 3.47
N GLN A 314 -22.81 4.11 3.24
CA GLN A 314 -23.68 2.93 3.07
C GLN A 314 -24.57 2.68 4.30
N PHE A 315 -24.14 3.11 5.48
CA PHE A 315 -24.87 3.00 6.75
C PHE A 315 -25.50 4.32 7.22
N ASN A 316 -25.47 5.38 6.39
CA ASN A 316 -25.93 6.73 6.73
C ASN A 316 -25.28 7.31 8.01
N VAL A 317 -24.01 6.98 8.26
CA VAL A 317 -23.26 7.50 9.41
C VAL A 317 -22.53 8.79 9.03
N PRO A 318 -22.58 9.85 9.85
CA PRO A 318 -21.83 11.07 9.58
C PRO A 318 -20.32 10.86 9.71
N VAL A 319 -19.54 11.57 8.90
CA VAL A 319 -18.10 11.44 8.75
C VAL A 319 -17.42 12.78 8.96
N ILE A 320 -16.42 12.82 9.83
CA ILE A 320 -15.53 13.98 9.99
C ILE A 320 -14.13 13.61 9.55
N GLY A 321 -13.58 14.37 8.61
CA GLY A 321 -12.17 14.31 8.22
C GLY A 321 -11.32 15.26 9.06
N ILE A 322 -10.19 14.79 9.56
CA ILE A 322 -9.18 15.61 10.24
C ILE A 322 -7.87 15.47 9.47
N ALA A 323 -7.34 16.55 8.93
CA ALA A 323 -6.14 16.53 8.09
C ALA A 323 -4.96 17.23 8.75
N GLY A 324 -3.74 16.79 8.42
CA GLY A 324 -2.53 17.56 8.72
C GLY A 324 -2.61 18.98 8.14
N VAL A 325 -3.01 19.08 6.87
CA VAL A 325 -3.30 20.33 6.17
C VAL A 325 -4.43 20.12 5.16
N LEU A 326 -5.19 21.18 4.87
CA LEU A 326 -6.17 21.21 3.78
C LEU A 326 -5.53 21.89 2.57
N GLY A 327 -5.57 21.23 1.41
CA GLY A 327 -5.08 21.80 0.16
C GLY A 327 -6.21 22.35 -0.71
N ASP A 328 -5.85 22.76 -1.92
CA ASP A 328 -6.78 23.38 -2.86
C ASP A 328 -7.88 22.41 -3.30
N GLY A 329 -9.12 22.91 -3.33
CA GLY A 329 -10.30 22.16 -3.76
C GLY A 329 -10.77 21.11 -2.76
N VAL A 330 -10.39 21.23 -1.49
CA VAL A 330 -10.78 20.32 -0.40
C VAL A 330 -12.29 20.12 -0.32
N GLU A 331 -13.09 21.12 -0.70
CA GLU A 331 -14.56 21.10 -0.62
C GLU A 331 -15.17 19.95 -1.43
N VAL A 332 -14.44 19.42 -2.43
CA VAL A 332 -14.87 18.28 -3.22
C VAL A 332 -15.15 17.04 -2.36
N VAL A 333 -14.48 16.88 -1.22
CA VAL A 333 -14.66 15.70 -0.34
C VAL A 333 -16.07 15.58 0.22
N HIS A 334 -16.81 16.69 0.29
CA HIS A 334 -18.22 16.70 0.71
C HIS A 334 -19.12 15.94 -0.27
N GLN A 335 -18.78 15.94 -1.56
CA GLN A 335 -19.50 15.17 -2.58
C GLN A 335 -19.22 13.66 -2.45
N TYR A 336 -18.10 13.30 -1.82
CA TYR A 336 -17.65 11.91 -1.61
C TYR A 336 -17.91 11.40 -0.18
N GLY A 337 -18.77 12.08 0.58
CA GLY A 337 -19.30 11.58 1.84
C GLY A 337 -18.57 12.04 3.10
N ILE A 338 -17.61 12.95 3.03
CA ILE A 338 -17.07 13.60 4.25
C ILE A 338 -17.97 14.78 4.61
N ASP A 339 -18.65 14.77 5.76
CA ASP A 339 -19.61 15.82 6.14
C ASP A 339 -18.94 17.10 6.66
N ALA A 340 -17.79 16.98 7.30
CA ALA A 340 -16.98 18.11 7.75
C ALA A 340 -15.50 17.78 7.69
N VAL A 341 -14.66 18.77 7.39
CA VAL A 341 -13.22 18.61 7.31
C VAL A 341 -12.51 19.70 8.10
N PHE A 342 -11.46 19.33 8.85
CA PHE A 342 -10.71 20.24 9.70
C PHE A 342 -9.19 20.06 9.49
N SER A 343 -8.45 21.16 9.51
CA SER A 343 -6.98 21.14 9.62
C SER A 343 -6.57 21.06 11.09
N ILE A 344 -5.50 20.34 11.40
CA ILE A 344 -4.94 20.33 12.77
C ILE A 344 -4.07 21.55 13.08
N LEU A 345 -3.68 22.36 12.09
CA LEU A 345 -2.74 23.46 12.26
C LEU A 345 -3.34 24.57 13.13
N PRO A 346 -2.77 24.88 14.30
CA PRO A 346 -3.28 25.97 15.14
C PRO A 346 -2.80 27.35 14.68
N ARG A 347 -1.67 27.41 13.98
CA ARG A 347 -1.01 28.62 13.47
C ARG A 347 -0.05 28.25 12.35
N LEU A 348 0.42 29.26 11.61
CA LEU A 348 1.54 29.09 10.69
C LEU A 348 2.83 28.82 11.48
N ALA A 349 3.57 27.79 11.09
CA ALA A 349 4.85 27.40 11.70
C ALA A 349 5.73 26.66 10.67
N PRO A 350 7.06 26.58 10.87
CA PRO A 350 7.94 25.78 10.03
C PRO A 350 7.52 24.30 9.98
N LEU A 351 7.72 23.65 8.83
CA LEU A 351 7.29 22.25 8.62
C LEU A 351 7.80 21.31 9.71
N ALA A 352 9.08 21.43 10.11
CA ALA A 352 9.65 20.59 11.16
C ALA A 352 8.93 20.73 12.51
N GLU A 353 8.53 21.96 12.89
CA GLU A 353 7.77 22.20 14.13
C GLU A 353 6.35 21.62 14.04
N VAL A 354 5.72 21.76 12.88
CA VAL A 354 4.39 21.22 12.59
C VAL A 354 4.38 19.70 12.68
N LEU A 355 5.32 19.03 12.02
CA LEU A 355 5.43 17.57 12.03
C LEU A 355 5.73 17.04 13.44
N ALA A 356 6.63 17.70 14.17
CA ALA A 356 6.97 17.32 15.55
C ALA A 356 5.80 17.53 16.53
N SER A 357 4.94 18.51 16.28
CA SER A 357 3.78 18.83 17.13
C SER A 357 2.49 18.13 16.69
N GLY A 358 2.56 17.24 15.69
CA GLY A 358 1.40 16.63 15.04
C GLY A 358 0.43 15.97 16.03
N GLU A 359 0.95 15.20 16.99
CA GLU A 359 0.14 14.47 17.98
C GLU A 359 -0.68 15.44 18.86
N THR A 360 -0.01 16.46 19.41
CA THR A 360 -0.62 17.49 20.24
C THR A 360 -1.67 18.29 19.47
N ASN A 361 -1.36 18.64 18.23
CA ASN A 361 -2.26 19.39 17.36
C ASN A 361 -3.50 18.58 16.98
N LEU A 362 -3.33 17.29 16.68
CA LEU A 362 -4.42 16.37 16.38
C LEU A 362 -5.33 16.16 17.60
N PHE A 363 -4.74 15.93 18.78
CA PHE A 363 -5.48 15.85 20.04
C PHE A 363 -6.33 17.11 20.29
N ASN A 364 -5.73 18.29 20.18
CA ASN A 364 -6.42 19.56 20.45
C ASN A 364 -7.57 19.80 19.46
N SER A 365 -7.35 19.48 18.19
CA SER A 365 -8.37 19.62 17.14
C SER A 365 -9.53 18.64 17.36
N ALA A 366 -9.21 17.37 17.65
CA ALA A 366 -10.21 16.36 17.98
C ALA A 366 -11.06 16.74 19.19
N ARG A 367 -10.43 17.27 20.26
CA ARG A 367 -11.13 17.81 21.43
C ARG A 367 -12.08 18.97 21.05
N ASN A 368 -11.62 19.92 20.25
CA ASN A 368 -12.44 21.06 19.85
C ASN A 368 -13.64 20.65 18.98
N ILE A 369 -13.45 19.68 18.08
CA ILE A 369 -14.54 19.08 17.30
C ILE A 369 -15.56 18.42 18.24
N ALA A 370 -15.09 17.65 19.23
CA ALA A 370 -15.98 17.05 20.23
C ALA A 370 -16.76 18.10 21.04
N CYS A 371 -16.12 19.23 21.41
CA CYS A 371 -16.81 20.37 22.02
C CYS A 371 -17.93 20.92 21.11
N ALA A 372 -17.63 21.13 19.82
CA ALA A 372 -18.61 21.65 18.87
C ALA A 372 -19.81 20.72 18.71
N ILE A 373 -19.59 19.40 18.64
CA ILE A 373 -20.66 18.39 18.61
C ILE A 373 -21.53 18.47 19.88
N LYS A 374 -20.91 18.58 21.06
CA LYS A 374 -21.62 18.68 22.33
C LYS A 374 -22.46 19.96 22.42
N ILE A 375 -21.95 21.08 21.90
CA ILE A 375 -22.72 22.32 21.78
C ILE A 375 -23.91 22.12 20.84
N GLY A 376 -23.68 21.49 19.67
CA GLY A 376 -24.72 21.18 18.69
C GLY A 376 -25.90 20.38 19.25
N GLN A 377 -25.64 19.43 20.15
CA GLN A 377 -26.68 18.65 20.85
C GLN A 377 -27.59 19.51 21.76
N GLY A 378 -27.12 20.68 22.19
CA GLY A 378 -27.85 21.60 23.05
C GLY A 378 -28.53 22.77 22.33
N ILE A 379 -28.36 22.91 21.01
CA ILE A 379 -29.01 23.96 20.23
C ILE A 379 -30.51 23.67 20.16
N LYS A 380 -31.32 24.62 20.61
CA LYS A 380 -32.79 24.56 20.47
C LYS A 380 -33.18 25.16 19.12
N ASN A 381 -33.99 24.42 18.36
CA ASN A 381 -34.60 24.91 17.11
C ASN A 381 -35.59 26.04 17.36
#